data_AF-A0A9X0AC74-F1
#
_entry.id   AF-A0A9X0AC74-F1
#
_cell.length_a   1.000
_cell.length_b   1.000
_cell.length_c   1.000
_cell.angle_alpha   90.00
_cell.angle_beta   90.00
_cell.angle_gamma   90.00
#
_symmetry.space_group_name_H-M   'P 1'
#
loop_
_entity.id
_entity.type
_entity.pdbx_description
1 polymer ?
#
loop_
_entity_poly.entity_id
_entity_poly.type
_entity_poly.pdbx_seq_one_letter_code
_entity_poly.pdbx_strand_id
1 'polypeptide(L)'
;MRPILFAIRNTISKTKADIHRLSCKTQVPYSKSGKVTSITMPPRSSKSSDDSLSSPGPFIRPPPSKYYTYRIQRGEQGVHTHEPYKSHLLPLWRFRTPSIAEKSSTALYAEFLRFYTEDDFVGMDMSRKFIQMGMTRSKRYANHKGGRKYDIGKDGQKVEMEKSQGHEGQEDKLIASEKFKETLERCKEHEGYKILRERYQRELKDWIRVHGEETPKDDVQEQSEIGKYIRQEDVGNIDRRPRNRPQNVTKEKRKIKQEEITEEMSGKPRKKRKTSNL
;
A
#
# COMPACT_ATOMS: atom_id res chain seq x y z
N MET A 1 5.01 52.31 42.65
CA MET A 1 4.83 51.43 43.82
C MET A 1 4.41 50.04 43.31
N ARG A 2 4.95 48.99 43.94
CA ARG A 2 5.17 47.64 43.38
C ARG A 2 3.89 46.83 43.06
N PRO A 3 3.86 45.99 42.01
CA PRO A 3 2.79 45.01 41.82
C PRO A 3 3.03 43.73 42.64
N ILE A 4 1.94 43.20 43.20
CA ILE A 4 1.88 42.05 44.09
C ILE A 4 1.92 40.76 43.27
N LEU A 5 2.96 39.94 43.47
CA LEU A 5 3.12 38.60 42.90
C LEU A 5 2.33 37.58 43.73
N PHE A 6 1.34 36.92 43.12
CA PHE A 6 0.67 35.75 43.69
C PHE A 6 1.43 34.49 43.28
N ALA A 7 2.14 33.87 44.22
CA ALA A 7 2.83 32.59 44.02
C ALA A 7 1.93 31.43 44.48
N ILE A 8 1.47 30.62 43.53
CA ILE A 8 0.74 29.37 43.82
C ILE A 8 1.76 28.24 43.97
N ARG A 9 1.90 27.72 45.20
CA ARG A 9 2.71 26.53 45.51
C ARG A 9 1.84 25.28 45.32
N ASN A 10 2.12 24.48 44.29
CA ASN A 10 1.54 23.14 44.14
C ASN A 10 2.42 22.10 44.86
N THR A 11 1.92 21.55 45.97
CA THR A 11 2.54 20.44 46.69
C THR A 11 1.98 19.12 46.17
N ILE A 12 2.78 18.37 45.40
CA ILE A 12 2.46 17.02 44.95
C ILE A 12 2.98 16.01 45.97
N SER A 13 2.08 15.34 46.69
CA SER A 13 2.38 14.23 47.57
C SER A 13 2.70 12.96 46.76
N LYS A 14 3.91 12.42 46.93
CA LYS A 14 4.33 11.12 46.37
C LYS A 14 3.81 9.98 47.25
N THR A 15 2.87 9.19 46.74
CA THR A 15 2.49 7.90 47.34
C THR A 15 3.30 6.78 46.67
N LYS A 16 4.04 6.06 47.51
CA LYS A 16 4.95 4.95 47.19
C LYS A 16 4.12 3.66 47.14
N ALA A 17 4.12 2.94 46.02
CA ALA A 17 3.48 1.63 45.93
C ALA A 17 4.57 0.54 46.08
N ASP A 18 4.41 -0.29 47.11
CA ASP A 18 5.25 -1.45 47.42
C ASP A 18 5.01 -2.57 46.41
N ILE A 19 6.08 -3.00 45.74
CA ILE A 19 6.10 -4.18 44.87
C ILE A 19 6.55 -5.36 45.72
N HIS A 20 5.60 -6.17 46.19
CA HIS A 20 5.90 -7.45 46.81
C HIS A 20 6.32 -8.49 45.77
N ARG A 21 7.60 -8.82 45.84
CA ARG A 21 8.31 -9.91 45.15
C ARG A 21 7.80 -11.26 45.65
N LEU A 22 6.94 -11.94 44.88
CA LEU A 22 6.62 -13.35 45.10
C LEU A 22 7.45 -14.23 44.16
N SER A 23 8.42 -14.91 44.76
CA SER A 23 9.21 -15.98 44.17
C SER A 23 8.47 -17.29 44.40
N CYS A 24 8.08 -17.97 43.31
CA CYS A 24 7.63 -19.36 43.37
C CYS A 24 8.53 -20.20 42.45
N LYS A 25 9.54 -20.84 43.05
CA LYS A 25 10.14 -22.07 42.55
C LYS A 25 9.22 -23.23 42.93
N THR A 26 8.79 -24.06 42.00
CA THR A 26 8.49 -25.47 42.29
C THR A 26 8.74 -26.32 41.06
N GLN A 27 9.34 -27.46 41.33
CA GLN A 27 9.98 -28.39 40.42
C GLN A 27 8.98 -29.29 39.70
N VAL A 28 9.43 -29.79 38.56
CA VAL A 28 8.81 -30.79 37.69
C VAL A 28 8.88 -32.18 38.34
N PRO A 29 7.83 -33.01 38.24
CA PRO A 29 8.01 -34.45 38.24
C PRO A 29 7.78 -35.03 36.84
N TYR A 30 8.77 -35.79 36.40
CA TYR A 30 8.77 -36.60 35.18
C TYR A 30 7.99 -37.89 35.41
N SER A 31 6.91 -38.14 34.67
CA SER A 31 6.19 -39.43 34.69
C SER A 31 6.09 -40.02 33.28
N LYS A 32 6.70 -41.20 33.10
CA LYS A 32 6.54 -42.08 31.94
C LYS A 32 5.17 -42.75 31.97
N SER A 33 4.39 -42.62 30.89
CA SER A 33 3.55 -43.73 30.36
C SER A 33 2.89 -43.27 29.05
N GLY A 34 3.05 -44.06 28.00
CA GLY A 34 2.49 -43.76 26.68
C GLY A 34 0.97 -43.88 26.62
N LYS A 35 0.36 -42.96 25.88
CA LYS A 35 -0.91 -43.15 25.16
C LYS A 35 -0.89 -42.19 23.96
N VAL A 36 -1.01 -42.76 22.76
CA VAL A 36 -1.23 -42.02 21.52
C VAL A 36 -2.61 -41.40 21.60
N THR A 37 -2.69 -40.12 21.96
CA THR A 37 -3.90 -39.32 21.79
C THR A 37 -3.80 -38.61 20.45
N SER A 38 -4.63 -39.04 19.49
CA SER A 38 -4.93 -38.28 18.29
C SER A 38 -5.29 -36.85 18.67
N ILE A 39 -4.45 -35.90 18.26
CA ILE A 39 -4.69 -34.47 18.42
C ILE A 39 -5.83 -34.12 17.45
N THR A 40 -7.06 -34.22 17.92
CA THR A 40 -8.21 -33.63 17.23
C THR A 40 -8.04 -32.13 17.30
N MET A 41 -7.55 -31.55 16.21
CA MET A 41 -7.53 -30.09 16.02
C MET A 41 -8.93 -29.54 16.34
N PRO A 42 -9.05 -28.48 17.17
CA PRO A 42 -10.34 -27.83 17.36
C PRO A 42 -10.88 -27.39 15.99
N PRO A 43 -12.18 -27.55 15.71
CA PRO A 43 -12.76 -27.08 14.47
C PRO A 43 -12.48 -25.59 14.33
N ARG A 44 -11.89 -25.23 13.18
CA ARG A 44 -11.58 -23.87 12.77
C ARG A 44 -12.83 -23.02 13.01
N SER A 45 -12.77 -22.07 13.94
CA SER A 45 -13.93 -21.26 14.35
C SER A 45 -14.67 -20.78 13.11
N SER A 46 -15.97 -21.10 13.04
CA SER A 46 -16.87 -20.61 12.01
C SER A 46 -16.66 -19.10 11.83
N LYS A 47 -16.42 -18.70 10.58
CA LYS A 47 -16.34 -17.31 10.09
C LYS A 47 -17.26 -16.42 10.92
N SER A 48 -16.70 -15.46 11.66
CA SER A 48 -17.50 -14.34 12.15
C SER A 48 -18.04 -13.59 10.94
N SER A 49 -19.36 -13.56 10.85
CA SER A 49 -20.17 -12.90 9.82
C SER A 49 -20.20 -11.38 9.99
N ASP A 50 -19.23 -10.80 10.68
CA ASP A 50 -19.30 -9.41 11.07
C ASP A 50 -18.77 -8.53 9.93
N ASP A 51 -19.70 -8.00 9.14
CA ASP A 51 -19.50 -6.95 8.13
C ASP A 51 -19.16 -5.59 8.77
N SER A 52 -18.67 -5.58 10.02
CA SER A 52 -18.19 -4.42 10.75
C SER A 52 -16.74 -4.09 10.36
N LEU A 53 -16.47 -2.83 10.04
CA LEU A 53 -15.10 -2.35 9.92
C LEU A 53 -14.48 -2.23 11.31
N SER A 54 -13.23 -2.67 11.45
CA SER A 54 -12.48 -2.45 12.68
C SER A 54 -12.21 -0.95 12.84
N SER A 55 -12.51 -0.40 14.01
CA SER A 55 -12.16 0.99 14.32
C SER A 55 -10.64 1.12 14.28
N PRO A 56 -10.10 2.15 13.60
CA PRO A 56 -8.68 2.42 13.65
C PRO A 56 -8.31 2.88 15.06
N GLY A 57 -7.07 2.63 15.47
CA GLY A 57 -6.55 3.09 16.76
C GLY A 57 -6.41 4.61 16.82
N PRO A 58 -5.97 5.17 17.96
CA PRO A 58 -5.68 6.59 18.06
C PRO A 58 -4.57 6.98 17.06
N PHE A 59 -4.79 8.08 16.34
CA PHE A 59 -3.82 8.64 15.40
C PHE A 59 -3.11 9.85 16.01
N ILE A 60 -1.78 9.87 15.92
CA ILE A 60 -0.96 11.01 16.30
C ILE A 60 -0.09 11.36 15.11
N ARG A 61 -0.11 12.63 14.68
CA ARG A 61 0.74 13.10 13.59
C ARG A 61 2.22 12.90 13.96
N PRO A 62 3.04 12.28 13.09
CA PRO A 62 4.47 12.13 13.35
C PRO A 62 5.19 13.48 13.41
N PRO A 63 6.32 13.58 14.13
CA PRO A 63 7.13 14.80 14.16
C PRO A 63 7.70 15.13 12.77
N PRO A 64 8.10 16.39 12.51
CA PRO A 64 8.63 16.84 11.21
C PRO A 64 9.71 15.94 10.61
N SER A 65 10.65 15.45 11.44
CA SER A 65 11.73 14.56 11.01
C SER A 65 11.22 13.30 10.31
N LYS A 66 10.13 12.71 10.80
CA LYS A 66 9.49 11.54 10.19
C LYS A 66 8.49 11.94 9.12
N TYR A 67 7.76 13.03 9.31
CA TYR A 67 6.76 13.54 8.36
C TYR A 67 7.37 13.82 6.98
N TYR A 68 8.51 14.52 6.92
CA TYR A 68 9.17 14.89 5.67
C TYR A 68 10.02 13.77 5.04
N THR A 69 10.07 12.57 5.64
CA THR A 69 10.60 11.38 4.93
C THR A 69 9.68 10.96 3.78
N TYR A 70 8.40 11.33 3.84
CA TYR A 70 7.41 10.94 2.84
C TYR A 70 7.69 11.55 1.47
N ARG A 71 7.76 10.70 0.44
CA ARG A 71 7.93 11.11 -0.95
C ARG A 71 6.67 10.80 -1.77
N ILE A 72 6.21 11.78 -2.54
CA ILE A 72 5.07 11.60 -3.44
C ILE A 72 5.48 10.70 -4.60
N GLN A 73 5.11 9.42 -4.50
CA GLN A 73 5.34 8.41 -5.55
C GLN A 73 4.15 8.25 -6.50
N ARG A 74 4.38 7.58 -7.63
CA ARG A 74 3.34 7.27 -8.61
C ARG A 74 2.42 6.14 -8.11
N GLY A 75 1.11 6.37 -8.19
CA GLY A 75 0.10 5.37 -7.82
C GLY A 75 0.17 4.98 -6.35
N GLU A 76 0.16 3.67 -6.07
CA GLU A 76 0.07 3.09 -4.72
C GLU A 76 1.43 2.87 -4.04
N GLN A 77 2.53 3.32 -4.65
CA GLN A 77 3.87 3.12 -4.09
C GLN A 77 4.03 3.84 -2.74
N GLY A 78 4.65 3.15 -1.78
CA GLY A 78 4.90 3.66 -0.42
C GLY A 78 3.70 3.61 0.54
N VAL A 79 2.53 3.10 0.10
CA VAL A 79 1.31 3.04 0.93
C VAL A 79 1.46 2.12 2.15
N HIS A 80 2.37 1.14 2.07
CA HIS A 80 2.60 0.17 3.14
C HIS A 80 3.89 0.40 3.95
N THR A 81 4.56 1.53 3.77
CA THR A 81 5.85 1.80 4.44
C THR A 81 5.80 2.96 5.43
N HIS A 82 4.88 3.91 5.28
CA HIS A 82 4.88 5.14 6.08
C HIS A 82 3.96 5.01 7.30
N GLU A 83 4.56 4.74 8.46
CA GLU A 83 3.89 4.76 9.75
C GLU A 83 3.81 6.19 10.32
N PRO A 84 2.79 6.55 11.11
CA PRO A 84 1.67 5.72 11.61
C PRO A 84 0.48 5.61 10.66
N TYR A 85 0.51 6.30 9.51
CA TYR A 85 -0.60 6.35 8.55
C TYR A 85 -1.01 4.97 8.03
N LYS A 86 -0.04 4.10 7.74
CA LYS A 86 -0.33 2.72 7.32
C LYS A 86 -1.16 1.99 8.37
N SER A 87 -0.67 1.92 9.61
CA SER A 87 -1.35 1.17 10.68
C SER A 87 -2.73 1.76 11.01
N HIS A 88 -2.89 3.07 10.88
CA HIS A 88 -4.18 3.74 11.06
C HIS A 88 -5.19 3.42 9.95
N LEU A 89 -4.78 3.47 8.68
CA LEU A 89 -5.70 3.34 7.53
C LEU A 89 -5.95 1.89 7.11
N LEU A 90 -5.02 0.98 7.38
CA LEU A 90 -5.11 -0.42 6.94
C LEU A 90 -6.34 -1.17 7.49
N PRO A 91 -6.76 -1.02 8.76
CA PRO A 91 -7.97 -1.67 9.29
C PRO A 91 -9.27 -1.29 8.57
N LEU A 92 -9.33 -0.06 8.07
CA LEU A 92 -10.48 0.48 7.33
C LEU A 92 -10.59 -0.10 5.92
N TRP A 93 -9.51 -0.66 5.38
CA TRP A 93 -9.42 -1.07 3.97
C TRP A 93 -9.91 -2.51 3.76
N ARG A 94 -11.20 -2.67 3.39
CA ARG A 94 -11.85 -3.97 3.15
C ARG A 94 -12.76 -3.92 1.92
N PHE A 95 -12.81 -5.02 1.16
CA PHE A 95 -13.58 -5.09 -0.09
C PHE A 95 -14.08 -6.50 -0.40
N ARG A 96 -14.47 -7.26 0.64
CA ARG A 96 -14.92 -8.65 0.44
C ARG A 96 -16.24 -8.72 -0.33
N THR A 97 -17.21 -7.91 0.04
CA THR A 97 -18.52 -7.76 -0.61
C THR A 97 -18.72 -6.29 -1.04
N PRO A 98 -19.68 -5.99 -1.92
CA PRO A 98 -19.98 -4.62 -2.32
C PRO A 98 -20.34 -3.71 -1.14
N SER A 99 -21.14 -4.20 -0.19
CA SER A 99 -21.51 -3.45 1.02
C SER A 99 -20.30 -3.10 1.88
N ILE A 100 -19.38 -4.04 2.10
CA ILE A 100 -18.13 -3.77 2.84
C ILE A 100 -17.26 -2.76 2.09
N ALA A 101 -17.18 -2.87 0.76
CA ALA A 101 -16.40 -1.95 -0.07
C ALA A 101 -16.93 -0.52 0.03
N GLU A 102 -18.25 -0.33 0.03
CA GLU A 102 -18.89 0.97 0.22
C GLU A 102 -18.62 1.56 1.60
N LYS A 103 -18.77 0.76 2.68
CA LYS A 103 -18.39 1.20 4.03
C LYS A 103 -16.91 1.58 4.09
N SER A 104 -16.04 0.77 3.48
CA SER A 104 -14.58 0.98 3.50
C SER A 104 -14.18 2.23 2.74
N SER A 105 -14.71 2.44 1.53
CA SER A 105 -14.42 3.64 0.74
C SER A 105 -14.92 4.90 1.46
N THR A 106 -16.10 4.83 2.08
CA THR A 106 -16.67 5.94 2.86
C THR A 106 -15.82 6.27 4.09
N ALA A 107 -15.38 5.26 4.85
CA ALA A 107 -14.53 5.45 6.01
C ALA A 107 -13.15 6.04 5.64
N LEU A 108 -12.53 5.55 4.57
CA LEU A 108 -11.27 6.10 4.07
C LEU A 108 -11.42 7.54 3.55
N TYR A 109 -12.57 7.87 2.96
CA TYR A 109 -12.86 9.24 2.53
C TYR A 109 -13.11 10.17 3.72
N ALA A 110 -13.74 9.69 4.78
CA ALA A 110 -13.88 10.44 6.02
C ALA A 110 -12.50 10.76 6.63
N GLU A 111 -11.57 9.79 6.67
CA GLU A 111 -10.19 10.04 7.09
C GLU A 111 -9.48 11.04 6.18
N PHE A 112 -9.68 10.95 4.86
CA PHE A 112 -9.14 11.92 3.90
C PHE A 112 -9.59 13.36 4.23
N LEU A 113 -10.87 13.56 4.55
CA LEU A 113 -11.40 14.88 4.94
C LEU A 113 -10.90 15.30 6.32
N ARG A 114 -10.80 14.39 7.29
CA ARG A 114 -10.22 14.68 8.61
C ARG A 114 -8.78 15.18 8.49
N PHE A 115 -7.96 14.49 7.70
CA PHE A 115 -6.60 14.93 7.43
C PHE A 115 -6.53 16.28 6.72
N TYR A 116 -7.47 16.57 5.82
CA TYR A 116 -7.59 17.90 5.24
C TYR A 116 -7.86 18.97 6.30
N THR A 117 -8.81 18.74 7.22
CA THR A 117 -9.11 19.70 8.30
C THR A 117 -7.96 19.92 9.27
N GLU A 118 -7.04 18.96 9.37
CA GLU A 118 -5.84 19.06 10.21
C GLU A 118 -4.65 19.67 9.47
N ASP A 119 -4.78 20.05 8.20
CA ASP A 119 -3.64 20.40 7.32
C ASP A 119 -2.59 19.27 7.21
N ASP A 120 -3.02 17.99 7.22
CA ASP A 120 -2.14 16.82 7.02
C ASP A 120 -2.13 16.38 5.55
N PHE A 121 -1.15 16.82 4.78
CA PHE A 121 -1.04 16.37 3.40
C PHE A 121 -0.72 14.87 3.30
N VAL A 122 0.18 14.35 4.15
CA VAL A 122 0.64 12.96 4.06
C VAL A 122 -0.50 12.00 4.36
N GLY A 123 -1.27 12.26 5.42
CA GLY A 123 -2.47 11.48 5.76
C GLY A 123 -3.53 11.52 4.65
N MET A 124 -3.75 12.70 4.06
CA MET A 124 -4.67 12.87 2.94
C MET A 124 -4.23 12.08 1.71
N ASP A 125 -2.95 12.13 1.34
CA ASP A 125 -2.42 11.38 0.20
C ASP A 125 -2.41 9.86 0.46
N MET A 126 -2.10 9.43 1.67
CA MET A 126 -2.15 8.01 2.06
C MET A 126 -3.58 7.47 1.98
N SER A 127 -4.57 8.22 2.47
CA SER A 127 -6.00 7.85 2.37
C SER A 127 -6.44 7.67 0.92
N ARG A 128 -6.09 8.62 0.04
CA ARG A 128 -6.32 8.53 -1.41
C ARG A 128 -5.66 7.28 -2.02
N LYS A 129 -4.42 6.96 -1.63
CA LYS A 129 -3.70 5.78 -2.12
C LYS A 129 -4.35 4.47 -1.66
N PHE A 130 -4.86 4.39 -0.43
CA PHE A 130 -5.63 3.23 0.05
C PHE A 130 -6.94 3.05 -0.74
N ILE A 131 -7.63 4.15 -1.06
CA ILE A 131 -8.82 4.12 -1.93
C ILE A 131 -8.45 3.62 -3.33
N GLN A 132 -7.37 4.14 -3.93
CA GLN A 132 -6.87 3.66 -5.22
C GLN A 132 -6.52 2.17 -5.19
N MET A 133 -5.85 1.72 -4.13
CA MET A 133 -5.51 0.32 -3.93
C MET A 133 -6.76 -0.57 -3.78
N GLY A 134 -7.83 -0.06 -3.16
CA GLY A 134 -9.14 -0.74 -3.10
C GLY A 134 -9.74 -0.96 -4.49
N MET A 135 -9.70 0.07 -5.35
CA MET A 135 -10.15 -0.01 -6.73
C MET A 135 -9.34 -1.04 -7.52
N THR A 136 -8.01 -0.92 -7.54
CA THR A 136 -7.15 -1.79 -8.37
C THR A 136 -7.17 -3.24 -7.89
N ARG A 137 -7.17 -3.47 -6.57
CA ARG A 137 -7.23 -4.82 -6.00
C ARG A 137 -8.57 -5.46 -6.30
N SER A 138 -9.69 -4.78 -6.06
CA SER A 138 -11.03 -5.31 -6.37
C SER A 138 -11.13 -5.69 -7.84
N LYS A 139 -10.70 -4.81 -8.76
CA LYS A 139 -10.68 -5.12 -10.20
C LYS A 139 -9.78 -6.31 -10.54
N ARG A 140 -8.65 -6.49 -9.85
CA ARG A 140 -7.78 -7.65 -10.03
C ARG A 140 -8.47 -8.96 -9.61
N TYR A 141 -9.21 -8.97 -8.51
CA TYR A 141 -9.99 -10.14 -8.07
C TYR A 141 -11.20 -10.41 -8.97
N ALA A 142 -11.76 -9.39 -9.60
CA ALA A 142 -12.76 -9.56 -10.67
C ALA A 142 -12.16 -10.20 -11.93
N ASN A 143 -10.94 -9.83 -12.30
CA ASN A 143 -10.29 -10.34 -13.51
C ASN A 143 -9.60 -11.70 -13.34
N HIS A 144 -9.15 -12.03 -12.12
CA HIS A 144 -8.41 -13.27 -11.85
C HIS A 144 -8.97 -13.93 -10.59
N LYS A 145 -9.53 -15.13 -10.73
CA LYS A 145 -10.01 -15.96 -9.61
C LYS A 145 -8.86 -16.15 -8.61
N GLY A 146 -9.10 -15.81 -7.36
CA GLY A 146 -8.08 -15.85 -6.29
C GLY A 146 -7.07 -14.69 -6.28
N GLY A 147 -7.14 -13.77 -7.26
CA GLY A 147 -6.33 -12.54 -7.29
C GLY A 147 -4.87 -12.73 -7.70
N ARG A 148 -4.46 -13.95 -8.11
CA ARG A 148 -3.13 -14.24 -8.64
C ARG A 148 -3.08 -13.87 -10.11
N LYS A 149 -2.23 -12.89 -10.43
CA LYS A 149 -2.06 -12.36 -11.80
C LYS A 149 -1.00 -13.11 -12.60
N TYR A 150 0.02 -13.65 -11.92
CA TYR A 150 1.18 -14.26 -12.56
C TYR A 150 1.38 -15.69 -12.05
N ASP A 151 1.69 -16.59 -12.97
CA ASP A 151 2.18 -17.93 -12.65
C ASP A 151 3.67 -18.07 -12.95
N ILE A 152 4.31 -19.08 -12.36
CA ILE A 152 5.72 -19.40 -12.60
C ILE A 152 5.76 -20.36 -13.79
N GLY A 153 6.22 -19.86 -14.94
CA GLY A 153 6.41 -20.67 -16.13
C GLY A 153 7.55 -21.68 -15.96
N LYS A 154 7.66 -22.61 -16.92
CA LYS A 154 8.63 -23.72 -16.92
C LYS A 154 10.09 -23.26 -16.75
N ASP A 155 10.41 -22.05 -17.18
CA ASP A 155 11.77 -21.46 -17.09
C ASP A 155 11.99 -20.58 -15.85
N GLY A 156 11.07 -20.62 -14.88
CA GLY A 156 11.09 -19.74 -13.70
C GLY A 156 10.67 -18.28 -13.98
N GLN A 157 10.20 -17.98 -15.20
CA GLN A 157 9.72 -16.64 -15.56
C GLN A 157 8.26 -16.45 -15.13
N LYS A 158 7.91 -15.21 -14.74
CA LYS A 158 6.52 -14.85 -14.42
C LYS A 158 5.72 -14.69 -15.70
N VAL A 159 4.76 -15.57 -15.93
CA VAL A 159 3.83 -15.50 -17.07
C VAL A 159 2.51 -14.91 -16.59
N GLU A 160 1.98 -13.92 -17.30
CA GLU A 160 0.67 -13.33 -17.00
C GLU A 160 -0.42 -14.34 -17.34
N MET A 161 -1.29 -14.60 -16.37
CA MET A 161 -2.42 -15.50 -16.56
C MET A 161 -3.53 -14.82 -17.35
N GLU A 162 -4.30 -15.61 -18.09
CA GLU A 162 -5.52 -15.14 -18.72
C GLU A 162 -6.54 -14.68 -17.66
N LYS A 163 -7.41 -13.76 -18.08
CA LYS A 163 -8.49 -13.26 -17.22
C LYS A 163 -9.54 -14.35 -17.10
N SER A 164 -9.89 -14.73 -15.88
CA SER A 164 -10.99 -15.65 -15.64
C SER A 164 -12.33 -14.96 -15.96
N GLN A 165 -13.29 -15.72 -16.46
CA GLN A 165 -14.65 -15.26 -16.75
C GLN A 165 -15.64 -16.15 -15.99
N GLY A 166 -16.74 -15.54 -15.53
CA GLY A 166 -17.89 -16.22 -14.93
C GLY A 166 -17.61 -16.90 -13.58
N HIS A 167 -16.53 -16.55 -12.87
CA HIS A 167 -16.29 -17.13 -11.55
C HIS A 167 -17.14 -16.47 -10.47
N GLU A 168 -17.49 -17.27 -9.46
CA GLU A 168 -18.27 -16.81 -8.31
C GLU A 168 -17.66 -15.56 -7.66
N GLY A 169 -18.48 -14.54 -7.44
CA GLY A 169 -18.08 -13.26 -6.86
C GLY A 169 -17.38 -12.30 -7.82
N GLN A 170 -17.25 -12.60 -9.12
CA GLN A 170 -16.69 -11.66 -10.11
C GLN A 170 -17.47 -10.33 -10.12
N GLU A 171 -18.80 -10.40 -10.20
CA GLU A 171 -19.68 -9.22 -10.24
C GLU A 171 -19.54 -8.37 -8.97
N ASP A 172 -19.58 -9.00 -7.80
CA ASP A 172 -19.37 -8.33 -6.51
C ASP A 172 -18.03 -7.57 -6.47
N LYS A 173 -16.97 -8.11 -7.07
CA LYS A 173 -15.66 -7.45 -7.14
C LYS A 173 -15.63 -6.30 -8.14
N LEU A 174 -16.41 -6.37 -9.22
CA LEU A 174 -16.59 -5.27 -10.15
C LEU A 174 -17.29 -4.10 -9.47
N ILE A 175 -18.44 -4.36 -8.83
CA ILE A 175 -19.20 -3.37 -8.08
C ILE A 175 -18.34 -2.75 -6.96
N ALA A 176 -17.60 -3.58 -6.21
CA ALA A 176 -16.66 -3.09 -5.19
C ALA A 176 -15.59 -2.15 -5.80
N SER A 177 -15.03 -2.51 -6.96
CA SER A 177 -14.06 -1.66 -7.66
C SER A 177 -14.66 -0.31 -8.07
N GLU A 178 -15.92 -0.29 -8.48
CA GLU A 178 -16.61 0.93 -8.90
C GLU A 178 -16.86 1.87 -7.72
N LYS A 179 -17.27 1.36 -6.56
CA LYS A 179 -17.42 2.14 -5.33
C LYS A 179 -16.13 2.86 -4.91
N PHE A 180 -14.99 2.18 -4.99
CA PHE A 180 -13.69 2.83 -4.76
C PHE A 180 -13.31 3.81 -5.86
N LYS A 181 -13.66 3.54 -7.12
CA LYS A 181 -13.37 4.42 -8.26
C LYS A 181 -14.09 5.76 -8.09
N GLU A 182 -15.38 5.73 -7.77
CA GLU A 182 -16.19 6.92 -7.50
C GLU A 182 -15.57 7.77 -6.38
N THR A 183 -15.20 7.12 -5.26
CA THR A 183 -14.56 7.82 -4.14
C THR A 183 -13.19 8.39 -4.53
N LEU A 184 -12.42 7.68 -5.36
CA LEU A 184 -11.12 8.14 -5.85
C LEU A 184 -11.25 9.38 -6.74
N GLU A 185 -12.30 9.47 -7.56
CA GLU A 185 -12.60 10.64 -8.38
C GLU A 185 -12.87 11.86 -7.49
N ARG A 186 -13.70 11.71 -6.45
CA ARG A 186 -13.94 12.76 -5.45
C ARG A 186 -12.64 13.24 -4.79
N CYS A 187 -11.73 12.34 -4.43
CA CYS A 187 -10.42 12.72 -3.87
C CYS A 187 -9.55 13.52 -4.86
N LYS A 188 -9.62 13.22 -6.15
CA LYS A 188 -8.83 13.91 -7.19
C LYS A 188 -9.36 15.31 -7.49
N GLU A 189 -10.69 15.46 -7.45
CA GLU A 189 -11.37 16.72 -7.70
C GLU A 189 -11.29 17.68 -6.51
N HIS A 190 -11.04 17.16 -5.30
CA HIS A 190 -10.93 17.97 -4.09
C HIS A 190 -9.85 19.07 -4.20
N GLU A 191 -10.25 20.33 -4.28
CA GLU A 191 -9.33 21.46 -4.45
C GLU A 191 -8.33 21.60 -3.31
N GLY A 192 -8.76 21.32 -2.07
CA GLY A 192 -7.89 21.31 -0.91
C GLY A 192 -6.72 20.32 -1.01
N TYR A 193 -6.89 19.22 -1.77
CA TYR A 193 -5.80 18.27 -2.01
C TYR A 193 -4.69 18.91 -2.85
N LYS A 194 -5.07 19.66 -3.90
CA LYS A 194 -4.12 20.32 -4.80
C LYS A 194 -3.33 21.38 -4.04
N ILE A 195 -4.02 22.20 -3.25
CA ILE A 195 -3.41 23.24 -2.42
C ILE A 195 -2.42 22.66 -1.40
N LEU A 196 -2.83 21.64 -0.63
CA LEU A 196 -1.96 21.02 0.36
C LEU A 196 -0.78 20.29 -0.28
N ARG A 197 -0.97 19.69 -1.45
CA ARG A 197 0.12 19.05 -2.21
C ARG A 197 1.20 20.06 -2.59
N GLU A 198 0.81 21.22 -3.11
CA GLU A 198 1.74 22.28 -3.49
C GLU A 198 2.45 22.88 -2.27
N ARG A 199 1.72 23.08 -1.16
CA ARG A 199 2.30 23.50 0.12
C ARG A 199 3.34 22.49 0.60
N TYR A 200 2.99 21.22 0.68
CA TYR A 200 3.89 20.15 1.12
C TYR A 200 5.14 20.06 0.25
N GLN A 201 5.03 20.20 -1.07
CA GLN A 201 6.21 20.19 -1.96
C GLN A 201 7.18 21.34 -1.69
N ARG A 202 6.66 22.53 -1.36
CA ARG A 202 7.51 23.67 -0.97
C ARG A 202 8.18 23.42 0.38
N GLU A 203 7.41 23.04 1.39
CA GLU A 203 7.92 22.72 2.73
C GLU A 203 8.97 21.61 2.69
N LEU A 204 8.73 20.56 1.90
CA LEU A 204 9.67 19.46 1.71
C LEU A 204 10.98 19.92 1.07
N LYS A 205 10.93 20.84 0.11
CA LYS A 205 12.12 21.41 -0.53
C LYS A 205 12.92 22.25 0.47
N ASP A 206 12.25 23.05 1.28
CA ASP A 206 12.90 23.86 2.30
C ASP A 206 13.47 22.98 3.43
N TRP A 207 12.77 21.92 3.82
CA TRP A 207 13.26 20.91 4.78
C TRP A 207 14.56 20.25 4.30
N ILE A 208 14.61 19.80 3.05
CA ILE A 208 15.82 19.22 2.45
C ILE A 208 16.95 20.26 2.38
N ARG A 209 16.64 21.53 2.11
CA ARG A 209 17.66 22.59 2.07
C ARG A 209 18.31 22.79 3.44
N VAL A 210 17.54 22.73 4.52
CA VAL A 210 18.03 22.99 5.89
C VAL A 210 18.70 21.75 6.49
N HIS A 211 18.13 20.56 6.31
CA HIS A 211 18.59 19.33 6.96
C HIS A 211 19.43 18.41 6.07
N GLY A 212 19.55 18.73 4.77
CA GLY A 212 20.16 17.85 3.79
C GLY A 212 19.23 16.71 3.36
N GLU A 213 19.67 15.94 2.37
CA GLU A 213 18.95 14.73 1.95
C GLU A 213 19.35 13.57 2.86
N GLU A 214 18.69 13.45 4.01
CA GLU A 214 18.77 12.23 4.81
C GLU A 214 18.10 11.09 4.02
N THR A 215 18.90 10.36 3.25
CA THR A 215 18.50 9.03 2.78
C THR A 215 18.33 8.14 4.01
N PRO A 216 17.16 7.50 4.22
CA PRO A 216 16.99 6.55 5.31
C PRO A 216 17.99 5.40 5.17
N LYS A 217 19.11 5.50 5.89
CA LYS A 217 19.89 4.36 6.33
C LYS A 217 19.23 3.94 7.64
N ASP A 218 18.99 2.65 7.82
CA ASP A 218 18.52 2.04 9.07
C ASP A 218 16.99 1.90 9.25
N ASP A 219 16.34 1.16 8.34
CA ASP A 219 15.11 0.38 8.64
C ASP A 219 15.18 -1.06 8.05
N VAL A 220 16.34 -1.44 7.50
CA VAL A 220 16.57 -2.77 6.93
C VAL A 220 16.92 -3.80 8.02
N GLN A 221 17.46 -3.35 9.17
CA GLN A 221 17.96 -4.26 10.20
C GLN A 221 16.82 -4.96 10.96
N GLU A 222 15.75 -4.24 11.33
CA GLU A 222 14.63 -4.81 12.11
C GLU A 222 13.71 -5.70 11.25
N GLN A 223 13.53 -5.37 9.96
CA GLN A 223 12.85 -6.25 9.00
C GLN A 223 13.69 -7.49 8.64
N SER A 224 15.02 -7.41 8.74
CA SER A 224 15.89 -8.57 8.54
C SER A 224 15.81 -9.58 9.67
N GLU A 225 15.50 -9.17 10.91
CA GLU A 225 15.32 -10.08 12.05
C GLU A 225 14.00 -10.86 11.93
N ILE A 226 12.90 -10.19 11.57
CA ILE A 226 11.61 -10.81 11.26
C ILE A 226 11.73 -11.74 10.04
N GLY A 227 12.51 -11.34 9.03
CA GLY A 227 12.79 -12.14 7.85
C GLY A 227 13.74 -13.33 8.09
N LYS A 228 14.58 -13.29 9.13
CA LYS A 228 15.45 -14.40 9.54
C LYS A 228 14.68 -15.49 10.28
N TYR A 229 13.67 -15.13 11.08
CA TYR A 229 12.83 -16.10 11.79
C TYR A 229 11.93 -16.92 10.85
N ILE A 230 11.51 -16.36 9.71
CA ILE A 230 10.72 -17.07 8.68
C ILE A 230 11.61 -17.97 7.80
N ARG A 231 12.93 -17.75 7.77
CA ARG A 231 13.86 -18.42 6.83
C ARG A 231 14.45 -19.72 7.35
N GLN A 232 14.18 -20.11 8.60
CA GLN A 232 14.73 -21.33 9.18
C GLN A 232 13.96 -22.60 8.82
N GLU A 233 12.75 -22.52 8.25
CA GLU A 233 11.97 -23.73 7.94
C GLU A 233 12.07 -24.22 6.48
N ASP A 234 12.73 -23.53 5.56
CA ASP A 234 12.88 -24.01 4.19
C ASP A 234 14.30 -23.77 3.64
N VAL A 235 15.16 -24.79 3.78
CA VAL A 235 16.49 -24.80 3.13
C VAL A 235 16.62 -26.03 2.22
N GLY A 236 16.05 -25.90 1.02
CA GLY A 236 16.45 -26.66 -0.17
C GLY A 236 17.36 -25.80 -1.04
N ASN A 237 18.62 -26.23 -1.15
CA ASN A 237 19.77 -25.61 -1.81
C ASN A 237 19.54 -25.24 -3.30
N ILE A 238 19.73 -23.96 -3.70
CA ILE A 238 20.05 -23.59 -5.10
C ILE A 238 21.11 -22.50 -5.14
N ASP A 239 22.18 -22.86 -5.83
CA ASP A 239 23.45 -22.18 -6.09
C ASP A 239 23.28 -20.88 -6.92
N ARG A 240 24.01 -19.81 -6.56
CA ARG A 240 23.95 -18.50 -7.26
C ARG A 240 25.15 -18.34 -8.20
N ARG A 241 24.92 -18.37 -9.51
CA ARG A 241 25.87 -17.81 -10.51
C ARG A 241 25.38 -16.47 -11.08
N PRO A 242 26.28 -15.50 -11.30
CA PRO A 242 25.91 -14.18 -11.82
C PRO A 242 25.61 -14.24 -13.33
N ARG A 243 24.53 -13.58 -13.75
CA ARG A 243 24.07 -13.53 -15.14
C ARG A 243 24.52 -12.22 -15.78
N ASN A 244 25.54 -12.27 -16.64
CA ASN A 244 25.90 -11.17 -17.54
C ASN A 244 24.80 -10.99 -18.61
N ARG A 245 24.39 -9.73 -18.84
CA ARG A 245 23.35 -9.34 -19.81
C ARG A 245 24.00 -8.64 -20.99
N PRO A 246 23.93 -9.16 -22.23
CA PRO A 246 24.38 -8.40 -23.40
C PRO A 246 23.36 -7.32 -23.77
N GLN A 247 23.81 -6.07 -23.74
CA GLN A 247 23.15 -4.93 -24.37
C GLN A 247 23.40 -5.01 -25.88
N ASN A 248 22.40 -5.34 -26.70
CA ASN A 248 22.27 -4.96 -28.12
C ASN A 248 21.09 -5.69 -28.78
N VAL A 249 19.84 -5.27 -28.49
CA VAL A 249 18.67 -5.69 -29.31
C VAL A 249 17.69 -4.53 -29.53
N THR A 250 17.95 -3.33 -29.00
CA THR A 250 16.97 -2.23 -29.01
C THR A 250 17.19 -1.19 -30.12
N LYS A 251 18.26 -1.31 -30.93
CA LYS A 251 18.55 -0.38 -32.04
C LYS A 251 17.97 -0.83 -33.39
N GLU A 252 17.82 -2.12 -33.65
CA GLU A 252 17.31 -2.64 -34.94
C GLU A 252 15.82 -2.33 -35.18
N LYS A 253 14.98 -2.43 -34.15
CA LYS A 253 13.51 -2.24 -34.29
C LYS A 253 13.06 -0.80 -34.51
N ARG A 254 13.94 0.19 -34.31
CA ARG A 254 13.63 1.60 -34.58
C ARG A 254 13.99 2.04 -36.00
N LYS A 255 14.87 1.29 -36.69
CA LYS A 255 15.29 1.60 -38.06
C LYS A 255 14.25 1.14 -39.10
N ILE A 256 13.70 -0.06 -38.90
CA ILE A 256 12.67 -0.65 -39.78
C ILE A 256 11.37 0.19 -39.79
N LYS A 257 11.01 0.82 -38.66
CA LYS A 257 9.77 1.62 -38.56
C LYS A 257 9.88 3.03 -39.13
N GLN A 258 11.09 3.53 -39.41
CA GLN A 258 11.27 4.84 -40.05
C GLN A 258 11.26 4.72 -41.58
N GLU A 259 11.75 3.61 -42.14
CA GLU A 259 11.78 3.39 -43.58
C GLU A 259 10.37 3.12 -44.16
N GLU A 260 9.50 2.42 -43.42
CA GLU A 260 8.11 2.11 -43.81
C GLU A 260 7.18 3.36 -43.83
N ILE A 261 7.52 4.42 -43.09
CA ILE A 261 6.73 5.67 -43.03
C ILE A 261 7.12 6.63 -44.17
N THR A 262 8.32 6.51 -44.74
CA THR A 262 8.78 7.37 -45.83
C THR A 262 8.27 6.96 -47.21
N GLU A 263 7.84 5.72 -47.41
CA GLU A 263 7.39 5.23 -48.72
C GLU A 263 5.92 5.58 -49.04
N GLU A 264 5.11 5.91 -48.02
CA GLU A 264 3.67 6.19 -48.20
C GLU A 264 3.34 7.66 -48.58
N MET A 265 4.32 8.57 -48.59
CA MET A 265 4.11 10.00 -48.89
C MET A 265 4.51 10.43 -50.32
N SER A 266 4.81 9.48 -51.21
CA SER A 266 5.27 9.75 -52.59
C SER A 266 4.35 9.12 -53.65
N GLY A 267 3.07 9.51 -53.67
CA GLY A 267 2.09 9.08 -54.68
C GLY A 267 1.27 10.24 -55.25
N LYS A 268 1.84 11.05 -56.16
CA LYS A 268 1.09 12.09 -56.88
C LYS A 268 0.15 11.47 -57.94
N PRO A 269 -1.14 11.84 -58.02
CA PRO A 269 -2.02 11.37 -59.09
C PRO A 269 -1.81 12.14 -60.40
N ARG A 270 -1.51 11.41 -61.49
CA ARG A 270 -1.48 11.94 -62.87
C ARG A 270 -2.90 12.27 -63.36
N LYS A 271 -3.17 13.54 -63.65
CA LYS A 271 -4.39 13.99 -64.37
C LYS A 271 -4.38 13.45 -65.81
N LYS A 272 -5.36 12.62 -66.17
CA LYS A 272 -5.65 12.27 -67.58
C LYS A 272 -6.44 13.40 -68.23
N ARG A 273 -5.87 14.04 -69.25
CA ARG A 273 -6.57 14.92 -70.17
C ARG A 273 -7.53 14.08 -71.02
N LYS A 274 -8.83 14.39 -70.99
CA LYS A 274 -9.79 13.93 -72.01
C LYS A 274 -9.85 15.00 -73.09
N THR A 275 -9.42 14.65 -74.30
CA THR A 275 -9.73 15.33 -75.55
C THR A 275 -11.10 14.85 -76.01
N SER A 276 -12.06 15.75 -76.12
CA SER A 276 -13.34 15.52 -76.82
C SER A 276 -13.20 16.00 -78.26
N ASN A 277 -13.40 15.08 -79.21
CA ASN A 277 -13.77 15.37 -80.59
C ASN A 277 -15.30 15.26 -80.70
N LEU A 278 -15.85 16.07 -81.62
CA LEU A 278 -17.26 16.36 -81.94
C LEU A 278 -17.87 17.50 -81.13
#